data_AF-A0A378J2H7-F1
#
_entry.id   AF-A0A378J2H7-F1
#
_cell.length_a   1.000
_cell.length_b   1.000
_cell.length_c   1.000
_cell.angle_alpha   90.00
_cell.angle_beta   90.00
_cell.angle_gamma   90.00
#
_symmetry.space_group_name_H-M   'P 1'
#
loop_
_entity.id
_entity.type
_entity.pdbx_description
1 polymer ?
#
loop_
_entity_poly.entity_id
_entity_poly.type
_entity_poly.pdbx_seq_one_letter_code
_entity_poly.pdbx_strand_id
1 'polypeptide(L)'
;MIKSLVMIVNLLWAAGVFCAPQTGNDVLNAMSRFNPATVIEGYSPNPKETNLASQDKEGLQAEALKRVKENETATFIRNQAKARARVRPNPNASELQYAETLLEKGAVELDGRCYEVPATCRGEQESKTCQEQRLWQTKACGKTLEIRFKPVTQTIERLATGSSNEPYLLHLTTCDPYHPCSLSQQIQLSLNCHRLSLAVSDNGAPVKIVQAPTCANPVATLAMTANGAYGEYIKTLKVTLTQWLPEDHWVPENCYSLQQKLSSNQCMMEPGEACIDANQSKVIEGYPLKRACWGIKNTYHCQGELKSGCKTLMSAGCSQTNSLCMHDTSGFCDAWQQTFACAKPCSKTRLICPGKPHCADGACDNTVLEQSNDIQEGLSSLAVLAASAGGIAETAATGKPNAFAGKSLTCKKTIAGVRDCCRDSGWGDWVVHCPASMQELIKARHENRAIYLGHYKDGLEKIHVYCVFPSLIAAIVQREGRGGQLKLSFGTAKTPDCRGISPEELAAIRFDALNFSPLTDEIQSRMRLPDESISSERLKSAIEAQYREKSHD
;
A
#
# COMPACT_ATOMS: atom_id res chain seq x y z
N MET A 1 1.59 -30.70 15.29
CA MET A 1 0.45 -30.79 16.22
C MET A 1 -0.72 -31.58 15.65
N ILE A 2 -1.31 -31.23 14.50
CA ILE A 2 -2.46 -31.96 13.92
C ILE A 2 -2.12 -33.44 13.61
N LYS A 3 -0.94 -33.72 13.05
CA LYS A 3 -0.49 -35.10 12.79
C LYS A 3 -0.28 -35.93 14.06
N SER A 4 0.11 -35.30 15.17
CA SER A 4 0.29 -35.95 16.47
C SER A 4 -1.06 -36.25 17.14
N LEU A 5 -2.06 -35.39 16.95
CA LEU A 5 -3.42 -35.61 17.44
C LEU A 5 -4.10 -36.79 16.74
N VAL A 6 -3.95 -36.89 15.41
CA VAL A 6 -4.50 -38.00 14.62
C VAL A 6 -3.86 -39.34 15.00
N MET A 7 -2.57 -39.34 15.33
CA MET A 7 -1.86 -40.55 15.75
C MET A 7 -2.30 -41.04 17.15
N ILE A 8 -2.57 -40.11 18.07
CA ILE A 8 -3.10 -40.44 19.41
C ILE A 8 -4.55 -40.94 19.32
N VAL A 9 -5.38 -40.34 18.47
CA VAL A 9 -6.76 -40.79 18.23
C VAL A 9 -6.77 -42.20 17.63
N ASN A 10 -5.87 -42.51 16.68
CA ASN A 10 -5.75 -43.85 16.11
C ASN A 10 -5.21 -44.89 17.11
N LEU A 11 -4.29 -44.50 17.99
CA LEU A 11 -3.79 -45.38 19.07
C LEU A 11 -4.86 -45.69 20.12
N LEU A 12 -5.74 -44.73 20.42
CA LEU A 12 -6.87 -44.92 21.33
C LEU A 12 -8.01 -45.75 20.69
N TRP A 13 -8.13 -45.72 19.36
CA TRP A 13 -9.05 -46.57 18.59
C TRP A 13 -8.65 -48.05 18.63
N ALA A 14 -7.34 -48.33 18.55
CA ALA A 14 -6.79 -49.69 18.64
C ALA A 14 -6.88 -50.31 20.05
N ALA A 15 -7.06 -49.49 21.09
CA ALA A 15 -7.11 -49.92 22.48
C ALA A 15 -8.54 -50.23 23.00
N GLY A 16 -9.58 -50.08 22.17
CA GLY A 16 -10.96 -50.47 22.53
C GLY A 16 -11.61 -49.63 23.64
N VAL A 17 -11.12 -48.42 23.92
CA VAL A 17 -11.59 -47.58 25.05
C VAL A 17 -12.84 -46.75 24.70
N PHE A 18 -13.25 -46.67 23.43
CA PHE A 18 -14.43 -45.90 23.01
C PHE A 18 -15.40 -46.72 22.15
N CYS A 19 -16.66 -46.83 22.60
CA CYS A 19 -17.78 -47.21 21.72
C CYS A 19 -18.07 -46.07 20.73
N ALA A 20 -18.36 -46.45 19.48
CA ALA A 20 -18.73 -45.52 18.42
C ALA A 20 -20.05 -44.78 18.75
N PRO A 21 -20.12 -43.43 18.61
CA PRO A 21 -21.39 -42.71 18.76
C PRO A 21 -22.27 -42.98 17.54
N GLN A 22 -23.50 -43.44 17.77
CA GLN A 22 -24.41 -43.84 16.69
C GLN A 22 -25.29 -42.70 16.15
N THR A 23 -25.26 -41.49 16.70
CA THR A 23 -26.00 -40.34 16.13
C THR A 23 -25.34 -38.98 16.37
N GLY A 24 -25.62 -38.00 15.49
CA GLY A 24 -25.16 -36.61 15.64
C GLY A 24 -25.68 -35.88 16.88
N ASN A 25 -26.74 -36.38 17.53
CA ASN A 25 -27.27 -35.81 18.76
C ASN A 25 -26.38 -36.06 19.98
N ASP A 26 -25.60 -37.15 19.98
CA ASP A 26 -24.70 -37.48 21.09
C ASP A 26 -23.48 -36.54 21.13
N VAL A 27 -23.03 -36.08 19.95
CA VAL A 27 -21.96 -35.09 19.80
C VAL A 27 -22.42 -33.71 20.31
N LEU A 28 -23.64 -33.29 19.98
CA LEU A 28 -24.22 -32.03 20.47
C LEU A 28 -24.43 -32.01 21.99
N ASN A 29 -24.81 -33.14 22.59
CA ASN A 29 -24.94 -33.27 24.04
C ASN A 29 -23.58 -33.33 24.77
N ALA A 30 -22.53 -33.82 24.11
CA ALA A 30 -21.17 -33.79 24.64
C ALA A 30 -20.56 -32.37 24.56
N MET A 31 -20.85 -31.61 23.51
CA MET A 31 -20.39 -30.23 23.35
C MET A 31 -21.07 -29.26 24.34
N SER A 32 -22.33 -29.49 24.70
CA SER A 32 -23.06 -28.64 25.66
C SER A 32 -22.56 -28.74 27.10
N ARG A 33 -21.75 -29.77 27.42
CA ARG A 33 -21.17 -30.01 28.75
C ARG A 33 -19.66 -29.81 28.80
N PHE A 34 -19.03 -29.39 27.70
CA PHE A 34 -17.59 -29.21 27.63
C PHE A 34 -17.15 -27.96 28.40
N ASN A 35 -16.40 -28.14 29.49
CA ASN A 35 -15.72 -27.06 30.21
C ASN A 35 -14.25 -27.00 29.78
N PRO A 36 -13.82 -25.99 29.00
CA PRO A 36 -12.45 -25.93 28.48
C PRO A 36 -11.39 -25.79 29.57
N ALA A 37 -11.75 -25.26 30.74
CA ALA A 37 -10.85 -25.05 31.87
C ALA A 37 -10.34 -26.36 32.49
N THR A 38 -11.04 -27.48 32.28
CA THR A 38 -10.66 -28.79 32.85
C THR A 38 -9.78 -29.61 31.91
N VAL A 39 -9.58 -29.17 30.66
CA VAL A 39 -8.89 -29.95 29.62
C VAL A 39 -7.69 -29.19 29.03
N ILE A 40 -7.73 -27.86 29.07
CA ILE A 40 -6.69 -27.00 28.50
C ILE A 40 -5.95 -26.30 29.64
N GLU A 41 -4.72 -26.74 29.90
CA GLU A 41 -3.83 -26.11 30.88
C GLU A 41 -3.52 -24.66 30.46
N GLY A 42 -3.80 -23.69 31.35
CA GLY A 42 -3.64 -22.26 31.06
C GLY A 42 -4.81 -21.59 30.33
N TYR A 43 -5.96 -22.28 30.18
CA TYR A 43 -7.18 -21.67 29.66
C TYR A 43 -7.67 -20.55 30.57
N SER A 44 -7.73 -19.34 30.02
CA SER A 44 -8.40 -18.19 30.63
C SER A 44 -9.58 -17.80 29.74
N PRO A 45 -10.78 -17.52 30.31
CA PRO A 45 -11.88 -16.95 29.54
C PRO A 45 -11.56 -15.54 29.01
N ASN A 46 -10.53 -14.90 29.58
CA ASN A 46 -9.97 -13.62 29.13
C ASN A 46 -8.47 -13.81 28.82
N PRO A 47 -8.12 -14.32 27.62
CA PRO A 47 -6.73 -14.35 27.15
C PRO A 47 -6.12 -12.92 27.12
N LYS A 48 -4.80 -12.77 27.12
CA LYS A 48 -4.15 -11.43 27.12
C LYS A 48 -4.55 -10.60 25.89
N GLU A 49 -4.93 -11.30 24.83
CA GLU A 49 -5.47 -10.82 23.57
C GLU A 49 -6.85 -10.16 23.72
N THR A 50 -7.58 -10.39 24.81
CA THR A 50 -8.89 -9.74 25.10
C THR A 50 -8.75 -8.24 25.35
N ASN A 51 -7.55 -7.77 25.70
CA ASN A 51 -7.24 -6.34 25.86
C ASN A 51 -6.95 -5.64 24.52
N LEU A 52 -6.90 -6.37 23.40
CA LEU A 52 -6.80 -5.79 22.06
C LEU A 52 -8.20 -5.35 21.65
N ALA A 53 -8.55 -4.09 21.96
CA ALA A 53 -9.82 -3.52 21.55
C ALA A 53 -9.97 -3.61 20.02
N SER A 54 -11.11 -4.16 19.55
CA SER A 54 -11.47 -4.36 18.14
C SER A 54 -11.59 -3.06 17.31
N GLN A 55 -11.26 -1.92 17.91
CA GLN A 55 -11.34 -0.59 17.31
C GLN A 55 -10.00 -0.10 16.76
N ASP A 56 -8.89 -0.78 17.04
CA ASP A 56 -7.57 -0.26 16.70
C ASP A 56 -6.88 -1.16 15.66
N LYS A 57 -7.27 -1.03 14.39
CA LYS A 57 -6.54 -1.65 13.26
C LYS A 57 -5.09 -1.19 13.24
N GLU A 58 -4.85 0.07 13.60
CA GLU A 58 -3.51 0.60 13.79
C GLU A 58 -2.85 -0.05 15.01
N GLY A 59 -3.56 -0.26 16.12
CA GLY A 59 -3.05 -0.99 17.29
C GLY A 59 -2.65 -2.44 17.00
N LEU A 60 -3.49 -3.24 16.34
CA LEU A 60 -3.19 -4.63 15.97
C LEU A 60 -2.11 -4.73 14.89
N GLN A 61 -2.15 -3.87 13.87
CA GLN A 61 -1.08 -3.81 12.88
C GLN A 61 0.21 -3.29 13.50
N ALA A 62 0.16 -2.28 14.38
CA ALA A 62 1.33 -1.73 15.06
C ALA A 62 1.91 -2.74 16.05
N GLU A 63 1.08 -3.49 16.77
CA GLU A 63 1.51 -4.56 17.67
C GLU A 63 2.06 -5.75 16.88
N ALA A 64 1.45 -6.13 15.76
CA ALA A 64 2.01 -7.12 14.85
C ALA A 64 3.34 -6.64 14.23
N LEU A 65 3.43 -5.39 13.80
CA LEU A 65 4.65 -4.76 13.28
C LEU A 65 5.72 -4.61 14.37
N LYS A 66 5.32 -4.37 15.62
CA LYS A 66 6.18 -4.28 16.79
C LYS A 66 6.74 -5.66 17.13
N ARG A 67 5.91 -6.69 17.18
CA ARG A 67 6.33 -8.09 17.36
C ARG A 67 7.19 -8.60 16.21
N VAL A 68 6.90 -8.16 14.98
CA VAL A 68 7.78 -8.42 13.83
C VAL A 68 9.12 -7.73 14.04
N LYS A 69 9.16 -6.46 14.48
CA LYS A 69 10.41 -5.73 14.79
C LYS A 69 11.21 -6.36 15.93
N GLU A 70 10.54 -6.92 16.93
CA GLU A 70 11.15 -7.59 18.08
C GLU A 70 11.63 -9.02 17.75
N ASN A 71 11.27 -9.56 16.58
CA ASN A 71 11.71 -10.86 16.10
C ASN A 71 12.55 -10.69 14.82
N GLU A 72 13.86 -10.85 14.96
CA GLU A 72 14.83 -10.69 13.86
C GLU A 72 14.49 -11.58 12.65
N THR A 73 14.01 -12.80 12.88
CA THR A 73 13.60 -13.73 11.81
C THR A 73 12.35 -13.24 11.09
N ALA A 74 11.34 -12.75 11.83
CA ALA A 74 10.13 -12.21 11.24
C ALA A 74 10.41 -10.92 10.45
N THR A 75 11.28 -10.06 10.96
CA THR A 75 11.75 -8.85 10.25
C THR A 75 12.46 -9.23 8.95
N PHE A 76 13.37 -10.20 9.00
CA PHE A 76 14.07 -10.72 7.82
C PHE A 76 13.09 -11.28 6.77
N ILE A 77 12.16 -12.15 7.18
CA ILE A 77 11.14 -12.73 6.26
C ILE A 77 10.28 -11.65 5.63
N ARG A 78 9.84 -10.64 6.41
CA ARG A 78 9.00 -9.55 5.90
C ARG A 78 9.76 -8.68 4.90
N ASN A 79 11.03 -8.37 5.17
CA ASN A 79 11.87 -7.57 4.27
C ASN A 79 12.17 -8.34 2.97
N GLN A 80 12.46 -9.65 3.07
CA GLN A 80 12.61 -10.56 1.94
C GLN A 80 11.35 -10.64 1.07
N ALA A 81 10.17 -10.81 1.66
CA ALA A 81 8.90 -10.91 0.93
C ALA A 81 8.59 -9.65 0.10
N LYS A 82 9.07 -8.49 0.56
CA LYS A 82 8.89 -7.19 -0.12
C LYS A 82 9.96 -6.89 -1.17
N ALA A 83 11.19 -7.38 -0.98
CA ALA A 83 12.30 -7.20 -1.90
C ALA A 83 12.35 -8.26 -3.02
N ARG A 84 11.66 -9.40 -2.85
CA ARG A 84 11.56 -10.44 -3.88
C ARG A 84 10.76 -9.94 -5.08
N ALA A 85 11.34 -10.13 -6.28
CA ALA A 85 10.50 -10.24 -7.47
C ALA A 85 9.53 -11.41 -7.22
N ARG A 86 8.22 -11.16 -7.38
CA ARG A 86 7.19 -12.23 -7.34
C ARG A 86 7.71 -13.43 -8.13
N VAL A 87 7.44 -14.66 -7.65
CA VAL A 87 7.72 -15.91 -8.39
C VAL A 87 7.43 -15.61 -9.85
N ARG A 88 8.46 -15.64 -10.70
CA ARG A 88 8.29 -15.25 -12.09
C ARG A 88 7.63 -16.43 -12.77
N PRO A 89 6.33 -16.35 -13.13
CA PRO A 89 5.73 -17.42 -13.89
C PRO A 89 6.56 -17.57 -15.16
N ASN A 90 7.06 -18.78 -15.41
CA ASN A 90 7.80 -19.07 -16.62
C ASN A 90 6.77 -19.52 -17.66
N PRO A 91 6.38 -18.67 -18.63
CA PRO A 91 5.38 -19.05 -19.63
C PRO A 91 5.84 -20.24 -20.49
N ASN A 92 7.14 -20.52 -20.53
CA ASN A 92 7.70 -21.67 -21.23
C ASN A 92 7.73 -22.95 -20.38
N ALA A 93 7.28 -22.90 -19.13
CA ALA A 93 7.16 -24.10 -18.32
C ALA A 93 6.10 -25.04 -18.90
N SER A 94 6.39 -26.34 -18.87
CA SER A 94 5.50 -27.37 -19.40
C SER A 94 4.08 -27.30 -18.83
N GLU A 95 3.95 -26.96 -17.55
CA GLU A 95 2.67 -26.87 -16.84
C GLU A 95 1.84 -25.66 -17.31
N LEU A 96 2.50 -24.52 -17.61
CA LEU A 96 1.85 -23.32 -18.13
C LEU A 96 1.45 -23.49 -19.59
N GLN A 97 2.34 -24.06 -20.43
CA GLN A 97 2.00 -24.39 -21.81
C GLN A 97 0.90 -25.44 -21.91
N TYR A 98 0.88 -26.43 -21.01
CA TYR A 98 -0.20 -27.41 -20.93
C TYR A 98 -1.54 -26.75 -20.53
N ALA A 99 -1.52 -25.86 -19.53
CA ALA A 99 -2.70 -25.10 -19.13
C ALA A 99 -3.24 -24.21 -20.26
N GLU A 100 -2.37 -23.48 -20.98
CA GLU A 100 -2.75 -22.70 -22.17
C GLU A 100 -3.31 -23.60 -23.28
N THR A 101 -2.68 -24.74 -23.53
CA THR A 101 -3.16 -25.71 -24.52
C THR A 101 -4.55 -26.25 -24.18
N LEU A 102 -4.84 -26.53 -22.91
CA LEU A 102 -6.17 -26.97 -22.46
C LEU A 102 -7.23 -25.88 -22.65
N LEU A 103 -6.86 -24.61 -22.42
CA LEU A 103 -7.75 -23.47 -22.62
C LEU A 103 -8.02 -23.21 -24.11
N GLU A 104 -7.04 -23.42 -24.99
CA GLU A 104 -7.18 -23.20 -26.44
C GLU A 104 -7.81 -24.40 -27.18
N LYS A 105 -7.53 -25.63 -26.74
CA LYS A 105 -7.96 -26.86 -27.43
C LYS A 105 -9.15 -27.59 -26.79
N GLY A 106 -9.85 -26.98 -25.84
CA GLY A 106 -11.05 -27.57 -25.23
C GLY A 106 -12.14 -27.99 -26.24
N ALA A 107 -12.14 -27.43 -27.46
CA ALA A 107 -13.02 -27.83 -28.56
C ALA A 107 -12.59 -29.12 -29.29
N VAL A 108 -11.33 -29.55 -29.17
CA VAL A 108 -10.79 -30.75 -29.87
C VAL A 108 -11.28 -32.04 -29.20
N GLU A 109 -11.51 -32.02 -27.88
CA GLU A 109 -12.05 -33.15 -27.12
C GLU A 109 -13.51 -33.47 -27.53
N LEU A 110 -14.26 -32.48 -28.02
CA LEU A 110 -15.65 -32.63 -28.45
C LEU A 110 -15.80 -33.25 -29.86
N ASP A 111 -14.74 -33.28 -30.66
CA ASP A 111 -14.78 -33.60 -32.10
C ASP A 111 -14.26 -35.00 -32.47
N GLY A 112 -13.80 -35.80 -31.50
CA GLY A 112 -13.31 -37.17 -31.73
C GLY A 112 -12.10 -37.29 -32.66
N ARG A 113 -11.32 -36.21 -32.83
CA ARG A 113 -10.11 -36.20 -33.66
C ARG A 113 -8.92 -36.76 -32.87
N CYS A 114 -8.03 -37.47 -33.57
CA CYS A 114 -6.74 -37.83 -33.00
C CYS A 114 -5.95 -36.57 -32.67
N TYR A 115 -5.40 -36.48 -31.48
CA TYR A 115 -4.48 -35.42 -31.11
C TYR A 115 -3.15 -36.02 -30.67
N GLU A 116 -2.07 -35.34 -31.07
CA GLU A 116 -0.75 -35.67 -30.56
C GLU A 116 -0.70 -35.27 -29.10
N VAL A 117 -0.52 -36.26 -28.23
CA VAL A 117 -0.26 -36.00 -26.83
C VAL A 117 1.26 -35.87 -26.69
N PRO A 118 1.76 -34.73 -26.19
CA PRO A 118 3.16 -34.61 -25.83
C PRO A 118 3.51 -35.76 -24.89
N ALA A 119 4.68 -36.38 -25.07
CA ALA A 119 5.10 -37.52 -24.30
C ALA A 119 4.82 -37.32 -22.79
N THR A 120 3.98 -38.17 -22.20
CA THR A 120 3.70 -38.11 -20.77
C THR A 120 4.93 -38.60 -20.02
N CYS A 121 5.75 -37.65 -19.60
CA CYS A 121 6.89 -37.87 -18.73
C CYS A 121 6.38 -38.36 -17.37
N ARG A 122 6.55 -39.65 -17.07
CA ARG A 122 6.35 -40.14 -15.71
C ARG A 122 7.52 -39.64 -14.84
N GLY A 123 7.41 -38.40 -14.37
CA GLY A 123 7.83 -37.99 -13.03
C GLY A 123 9.31 -37.75 -12.72
N GLU A 124 10.27 -37.90 -13.63
CA GLU A 124 11.65 -37.52 -13.30
C GLU A 124 11.93 -36.06 -13.68
N GLN A 125 11.69 -35.16 -12.72
CA GLN A 125 12.21 -33.79 -12.78
C GLN A 125 13.67 -33.77 -12.31
N GLU A 126 14.53 -33.13 -13.09
CA GLU A 126 15.90 -32.85 -12.69
C GLU A 126 15.96 -31.51 -11.96
N SER A 127 16.54 -31.49 -10.76
CA SER A 127 16.78 -30.27 -10.00
C SER A 127 18.05 -29.58 -10.49
N LYS A 128 17.96 -28.33 -10.91
CA LYS A 128 19.09 -27.48 -11.32
C LYS A 128 19.15 -26.24 -10.48
N THR A 129 20.35 -25.69 -10.29
CA THR A 129 20.53 -24.45 -9.54
C THR A 129 21.25 -23.39 -10.36
N CYS A 130 20.98 -22.13 -10.03
CA CYS A 130 21.62 -20.96 -10.61
C CYS A 130 21.70 -19.86 -9.57
N GLN A 131 22.55 -18.87 -9.80
CA GLN A 131 22.73 -17.73 -8.89
C GLN A 131 22.18 -16.45 -9.49
N GLU A 132 21.63 -15.62 -8.62
CA GLU A 132 21.23 -14.25 -8.94
C GLU A 132 21.83 -13.31 -7.91
N GLN A 133 22.32 -12.16 -8.37
CA GLN A 133 22.89 -11.14 -7.52
C GLN A 133 22.28 -9.79 -7.84
N ARG A 134 21.83 -9.08 -6.80
CA ARG A 134 21.31 -7.72 -6.91
C ARG A 134 22.39 -6.74 -6.48
N LEU A 135 22.71 -5.83 -7.38
CA LEU A 135 23.62 -4.73 -7.08
C LEU A 135 22.86 -3.66 -6.32
N TRP A 136 23.40 -3.21 -5.18
CA TRP A 136 22.86 -2.09 -4.42
C TRP A 136 23.58 -0.80 -4.79
N GLN A 137 22.83 0.28 -4.90
CA GLN A 137 23.36 1.62 -5.11
C GLN A 137 23.23 2.44 -3.83
N THR A 138 24.35 2.94 -3.34
CA THR A 138 24.37 3.85 -2.18
C THR A 138 24.02 5.27 -2.64
N LYS A 139 23.05 5.88 -1.97
CA LYS A 139 22.64 7.27 -2.15
C LYS A 139 22.62 7.96 -0.80
N ALA A 140 22.75 9.27 -0.77
CA ALA A 140 22.68 10.04 0.47
C ALA A 140 21.77 11.24 0.29
N CYS A 141 20.98 11.56 1.31
CA CYS A 141 20.12 12.74 1.31
C CYS A 141 19.89 13.25 2.72
N GLY A 142 19.75 14.56 2.88
CA GLY A 142 19.47 15.14 4.19
C GLY A 142 19.36 16.66 4.14
N LYS A 143 20.15 17.36 4.94
CA LYS A 143 20.09 18.81 5.08
C LYS A 143 21.49 19.41 5.21
N THR A 144 21.67 20.61 4.68
CA THR A 144 22.92 21.37 4.75
C THR A 144 22.75 22.57 5.67
N LEU A 145 23.81 22.93 6.37
CA LEU A 145 23.84 24.11 7.22
C LEU A 145 24.20 25.34 6.39
N GLU A 146 23.30 26.31 6.33
CA GLU A 146 23.57 27.66 5.86
C GLU A 146 23.71 28.60 7.06
N ILE A 147 24.67 29.51 7.00
CA ILE A 147 24.84 30.55 8.03
C ILE A 147 24.17 31.82 7.54
N ARG A 148 23.24 32.36 8.35
CA ARG A 148 22.67 33.69 8.16
C ARG A 148 23.18 34.63 9.23
N PHE A 149 23.15 35.92 9.00
CA PHE A 149 23.62 36.90 9.99
C PHE A 149 22.46 37.72 10.54
N LYS A 150 22.24 37.64 11.86
CA LYS A 150 21.17 38.35 12.55
C LYS A 150 21.71 39.57 13.29
N PRO A 151 21.11 40.76 13.13
CA PRO A 151 21.52 41.96 13.85
C PRO A 151 21.07 41.90 15.32
N VAL A 152 21.97 42.27 16.22
CA VAL A 152 21.72 42.47 17.66
C VAL A 152 22.21 43.85 18.04
N THR A 153 21.33 44.68 18.59
CA THR A 153 21.62 46.08 18.89
C THR A 153 21.69 46.30 20.40
N GLN A 154 22.72 47.02 20.84
CA GLN A 154 22.88 47.51 22.21
C GLN A 154 22.94 49.03 22.19
N THR A 155 22.33 49.68 23.17
CA THR A 155 22.42 51.13 23.35
C THR A 155 22.85 51.43 24.78
N ILE A 156 23.88 52.26 24.91
CA ILE A 156 24.43 52.71 26.19
C ILE A 156 24.57 54.24 26.16
N GLU A 157 24.65 54.84 27.34
CA GLU A 157 24.94 56.26 27.52
C GLU A 157 26.23 56.44 28.31
N ARG A 158 27.10 57.32 27.84
CA ARG A 158 28.42 57.58 28.42
C ARG A 158 28.79 59.05 28.43
N LEU A 159 29.49 59.46 29.47
CA LEU A 159 30.17 60.75 29.51
C LEU A 159 31.47 60.68 28.72
N ALA A 160 31.67 61.65 27.84
CA ALA A 160 32.90 61.86 27.09
C ALA A 160 33.49 63.22 27.45
N THR A 161 34.74 63.21 27.90
CA THR A 161 35.55 64.40 28.13
C THR A 161 36.70 64.48 27.16
N GLY A 162 37.05 65.69 26.75
CA GLY A 162 38.17 65.89 25.83
C GLY A 162 38.32 67.34 25.42
N SER A 163 39.26 67.57 24.50
CA SER A 163 39.59 68.88 23.93
C SER A 163 39.13 68.97 22.48
N SER A 164 38.75 70.17 22.05
CA SER A 164 38.19 70.45 20.72
C SER A 164 39.08 70.06 19.52
N ASN A 165 40.39 69.92 19.75
CA ASN A 165 41.38 69.67 18.70
C ASN A 165 41.93 68.24 18.70
N GLU A 166 41.46 67.37 19.60
CA GLU A 166 41.91 65.99 19.69
C GLU A 166 40.79 65.01 19.34
N PRO A 167 41.10 63.95 18.56
CA PRO A 167 40.12 62.91 18.27
C PRO A 167 39.75 62.15 19.56
N TYR A 168 38.45 61.98 19.82
CA TYR A 168 38.00 61.21 20.98
C TYR A 168 38.01 59.72 20.67
N LEU A 169 38.73 58.94 21.48
CA LEU A 169 38.81 57.49 21.37
C LEU A 169 37.73 56.84 22.23
N LEU A 170 36.64 56.41 21.59
CA LEU A 170 35.57 55.69 22.23
C LEU A 170 35.90 54.20 22.32
N HIS A 171 36.30 53.74 23.51
CA HIS A 171 36.40 52.32 23.82
C HIS A 171 35.02 51.73 24.12
N LEU A 172 34.55 50.77 23.32
CA LEU A 172 33.17 50.25 23.45
C LEU A 172 33.02 49.26 24.61
N THR A 173 34.05 48.47 24.88
CA THR A 173 34.02 47.37 25.87
C THR A 173 34.59 47.76 27.23
N THR A 174 35.35 48.84 27.31
CA THR A 174 35.98 49.33 28.56
C THR A 174 35.53 50.76 28.85
N CYS A 175 35.56 51.19 30.12
CA CYS A 175 35.25 52.57 30.48
C CYS A 175 36.40 53.52 30.15
N ASP A 176 36.08 54.81 30.08
CA ASP A 176 37.07 55.87 30.00
C ASP A 176 37.88 55.94 31.32
N PRO A 177 39.23 56.03 31.27
CA PRO A 177 40.04 56.13 32.48
C PRO A 177 39.66 57.29 33.41
N TYR A 178 39.19 58.40 32.84
CA TYR A 178 38.83 59.60 33.60
C TYR A 178 37.40 59.55 34.14
N HIS A 179 36.53 58.70 33.57
CA HIS A 179 35.13 58.57 33.93
C HIS A 179 34.74 57.10 34.13
N PRO A 180 34.82 56.58 35.37
CA PRO A 180 34.42 55.21 35.65
C PRO A 180 32.94 55.00 35.31
N CYS A 181 32.64 53.89 34.66
CA CYS A 181 31.29 53.52 34.22
C CYS A 181 30.93 52.12 34.73
N SER A 182 29.63 51.83 34.85
CA SER A 182 29.17 50.51 35.29
C SER A 182 29.14 49.50 34.12
N LEU A 183 28.97 48.20 34.42
CA LEU A 183 28.85 47.16 33.40
C LEU A 183 27.66 47.39 32.44
N SER A 184 26.58 48.04 32.89
CA SER A 184 25.43 48.37 32.03
C SER A 184 25.74 49.49 31.02
N GLN A 185 26.86 50.19 31.22
CA GLN A 185 27.38 51.19 30.30
C GLN A 185 28.53 50.63 29.45
N GLN A 186 28.78 49.33 29.45
CA GLN A 186 29.76 48.68 28.56
C GLN A 186 29.04 47.87 27.50
N ILE A 187 29.53 47.94 26.26
CA ILE A 187 28.99 47.10 25.20
C ILE A 187 29.59 45.71 25.31
N GLN A 188 28.74 44.70 25.31
CA GLN A 188 29.18 43.31 25.25
C GLN A 188 29.30 42.86 23.80
N LEU A 189 30.53 42.71 23.33
CA LEU A 189 30.81 42.14 22.01
C LEU A 189 30.77 40.62 22.07
N SER A 190 30.05 40.02 21.12
CA SER A 190 30.03 38.57 21.00
C SER A 190 31.36 38.05 20.47
N LEU A 191 31.79 36.89 20.97
CA LEU A 191 32.92 36.13 20.45
C LEU A 191 32.73 35.75 18.96
N ASN A 192 31.48 35.69 18.50
CA ASN A 192 31.13 35.41 17.10
C ASN A 192 30.71 36.68 16.34
N CYS A 193 31.21 37.85 16.74
CA CYS A 193 30.98 39.10 16.04
C CYS A 193 31.46 39.01 14.59
N HIS A 194 30.55 39.20 13.64
CA HIS A 194 30.87 39.19 12.22
C HIS A 194 31.09 40.62 11.67
N ARG A 195 30.13 41.50 11.93
CA ARG A 195 30.14 42.90 11.49
C ARG A 195 29.67 43.79 12.63
N LEU A 196 30.17 45.03 12.66
CA LEU A 196 29.70 46.10 13.53
C LEU A 196 29.15 47.27 12.73
N SER A 197 28.17 47.97 13.31
CA SER A 197 27.67 49.26 12.86
C SER A 197 27.47 50.13 14.09
N LEU A 198 28.17 51.25 14.12
CA LEU A 198 28.16 52.19 15.23
C LEU A 198 27.38 53.44 14.84
N ALA A 199 26.49 53.88 15.70
CA ALA A 199 25.86 55.19 15.67
C ALA A 199 26.09 55.87 17.02
N VAL A 200 26.53 57.12 16.99
CA VAL A 200 26.76 57.93 18.20
C VAL A 200 26.00 59.24 18.05
N SER A 201 25.29 59.65 19.10
CA SER A 201 24.64 60.95 19.15
C SER A 201 24.93 61.69 20.46
N ASP A 202 24.98 63.01 20.37
CA ASP A 202 25.09 63.95 21.50
C ASP A 202 23.80 64.76 21.54
N ASN A 203 23.01 64.65 22.61
CA ASN A 203 21.69 65.29 22.75
C ASN A 203 20.78 65.10 21.51
N GLY A 204 20.87 63.93 20.86
CA GLY A 204 20.09 63.60 19.66
C GLY A 204 20.73 64.01 18.33
N ALA A 205 21.77 64.85 18.32
CA ALA A 205 22.51 65.20 17.11
C ALA A 205 23.58 64.12 16.80
N PRO A 206 23.70 63.66 15.54
CA PRO A 206 24.67 62.63 15.19
C PRO A 206 26.11 63.15 15.30
N VAL A 207 26.99 62.36 15.92
CA VAL A 207 28.42 62.64 16.02
C VAL A 207 29.15 61.98 14.86
N LYS A 208 30.11 62.69 14.25
CA LYS A 208 30.89 62.18 13.13
C LYS A 208 31.87 61.10 13.60
N ILE A 209 31.74 59.90 13.05
CA ILE A 209 32.68 58.80 13.27
C ILE A 209 33.79 58.90 12.21
N VAL A 210 35.02 59.15 12.65
CA VAL A 210 36.21 59.25 11.79
C VAL A 210 36.74 57.85 11.46
N GLN A 211 36.77 56.97 12.46
CA GLN A 211 37.17 55.58 12.31
C GLN A 211 36.16 54.68 13.01
N ALA A 212 35.55 53.78 12.26
CA ALA A 212 34.58 52.83 12.79
C ALA A 212 35.28 51.68 13.54
N PRO A 213 34.63 51.12 14.58
CA PRO A 213 35.15 49.97 15.31
C PRO A 213 35.04 48.70 14.45
N THR A 214 35.87 47.71 14.77
CA THR A 214 35.79 46.35 14.18
C THR A 214 35.64 45.32 15.29
N CYS A 215 35.26 44.09 14.95
CA CYS A 215 35.18 43.02 15.95
C CYS A 215 36.54 42.68 16.59
N ALA A 216 37.66 42.91 15.88
CA ALA A 216 39.02 42.71 16.39
C ALA A 216 39.54 43.92 17.19
N ASN A 217 39.13 45.12 16.81
CA ASN A 217 39.49 46.36 17.51
C ASN A 217 38.22 47.16 17.84
N PRO A 218 37.70 47.06 19.07
CA PRO A 218 36.43 47.66 19.48
C PRO A 218 36.56 49.12 19.91
N VAL A 219 37.42 49.88 19.23
CA VAL A 219 37.67 51.30 19.49
C VAL A 219 37.23 52.10 18.27
N ALA A 220 36.43 53.14 18.50
CA ALA A 220 35.99 54.07 17.47
C ALA A 220 36.60 55.44 17.70
N THR A 221 36.92 56.14 16.62
CA THR A 221 37.44 57.52 16.69
C THR A 221 36.33 58.48 16.31
N LEU A 222 35.99 59.41 17.20
CA LEU A 222 34.93 60.40 17.01
C LEU A 222 35.52 61.80 16.79
N ALA A 223 34.93 62.55 15.86
CA ALA A 223 35.21 63.98 15.71
C ALA A 223 34.27 64.75 16.65
N MET A 224 34.82 65.28 17.72
CA MET A 224 34.08 66.01 18.75
C MET A 224 34.33 67.50 18.60
N THR A 225 33.26 68.30 18.61
CA THR A 225 33.37 69.77 18.58
C THR A 225 33.05 70.34 19.96
N ALA A 226 33.93 71.19 20.48
CA ALA A 226 33.63 71.95 21.69
C ALA A 226 32.61 73.06 21.40
N ASN A 227 31.92 73.52 22.45
CA ASN A 227 31.06 74.69 22.39
C ASN A 227 31.94 75.96 22.48
N GLY A 228 32.75 76.24 21.45
CA GLY A 228 33.68 77.38 21.41
C GLY A 228 35.04 77.05 20.79
N ALA A 229 35.82 78.09 20.44
CA ALA A 229 37.06 77.97 19.65
C ALA A 229 38.25 77.35 20.41
N TYR A 230 38.25 77.35 21.74
CA TYR A 230 39.26 76.72 22.59
C TYR A 230 38.61 76.33 23.92
N GLY A 231 38.34 75.04 24.14
CA GLY A 231 37.76 74.59 25.40
C GLY A 231 37.65 73.06 25.53
N GLU A 232 37.82 72.60 26.77
CA GLU A 232 37.41 71.26 27.22
C GLU A 232 35.89 71.12 27.10
N TYR A 233 35.41 69.94 26.75
CA TYR A 233 33.98 69.62 26.73
C TYR A 233 33.67 68.44 27.65
N ILE A 234 32.44 68.44 28.18
CA ILE A 234 31.81 67.29 28.83
C ILE A 234 30.51 67.03 28.08
N LYS A 235 30.39 65.89 27.40
CA LYS A 235 29.21 65.53 26.59
C LYS A 235 28.67 64.17 27.01
N THR A 236 27.34 64.02 26.98
CA THR A 236 26.69 62.73 27.20
C THR A 236 26.38 62.11 25.85
N LEU A 237 27.15 61.09 25.48
CA LEU A 237 27.00 60.36 24.23
C LEU A 237 26.03 59.21 24.40
N LYS A 238 25.03 59.15 23.53
CA LYS A 238 24.21 57.96 23.30
C LYS A 238 24.88 57.12 22.21
N VAL A 239 25.34 55.94 22.59
CA VAL A 239 26.09 55.03 21.73
C VAL A 239 25.21 53.83 21.42
N THR A 240 24.87 53.65 20.15
CA THR A 240 24.12 52.50 19.65
C THR A 240 25.02 51.66 18.76
N LEU A 241 25.27 50.42 19.15
CA LEU A 241 26.04 49.45 18.37
C LEU A 241 25.15 48.30 17.92
N THR A 242 25.11 48.05 16.62
CA THR A 242 24.54 46.83 16.04
C THR A 242 25.68 45.90 15.66
N GLN A 243 25.64 44.67 16.20
CA GLN A 243 26.52 43.59 15.80
C GLN A 243 25.74 42.51 15.06
N TRP A 244 26.34 41.91 14.03
CA TRP A 244 25.74 40.78 13.32
C TRP A 244 26.33 39.49 13.84
N LEU A 245 25.45 38.57 14.27
CA LEU A 245 25.83 37.27 14.80
C LEU A 245 25.42 36.17 13.83
N PRO A 246 26.25 35.13 13.64
CA PRO A 246 25.89 34.00 12.81
C PRO A 246 24.76 33.20 13.48
N GLU A 247 23.74 32.90 12.69
CA GLU A 247 22.58 32.10 13.02
C GLU A 247 22.55 30.88 12.09
N ASP A 248 22.41 29.71 12.69
CA ASP A 248 22.47 28.43 12.00
C ASP A 248 21.09 28.12 11.39
N HIS A 249 21.03 28.03 10.05
CA HIS A 249 19.81 27.74 9.31
C HIS A 249 19.96 26.46 8.49
N TRP A 250 19.23 25.41 8.88
CA TRP A 250 19.28 24.12 8.20
C TRP A 250 18.35 24.09 6.98
N VAL A 251 18.93 23.90 5.80
CA VAL A 251 18.19 23.79 4.54
C VAL A 251 18.02 22.31 4.17
N PRO A 252 16.78 21.81 4.07
CA PRO A 252 16.53 20.43 3.66
C PRO A 252 16.73 20.24 2.15
N GLU A 253 17.39 19.16 1.76
CA GLU A 253 17.44 18.68 0.39
C GLU A 253 16.10 18.01 0.00
N ASN A 254 15.77 17.96 -1.29
CA ASN A 254 14.59 17.25 -1.77
C ASN A 254 14.82 15.73 -1.79
N CYS A 255 14.48 15.06 -0.69
CA CYS A 255 14.62 13.60 -0.54
C CYS A 255 13.39 12.79 -0.99
N TYR A 256 12.42 13.40 -1.68
CA TYR A 256 11.12 12.78 -1.96
C TYR A 256 11.23 11.45 -2.73
N SER A 257 12.08 11.40 -3.76
CA SER A 257 12.26 10.17 -4.56
C SER A 257 12.83 9.01 -3.76
N LEU A 258 13.71 9.29 -2.79
CA LEU A 258 14.27 8.28 -1.88
C LEU A 258 13.25 7.83 -0.84
N GLN A 259 12.42 8.76 -0.34
CA GLN A 259 11.33 8.44 0.58
C GLN A 259 10.26 7.55 -0.07
N GLN A 260 9.89 7.82 -1.33
CA GLN A 260 9.02 6.93 -2.10
C GLN A 260 9.63 5.54 -2.30
N LYS A 261 10.93 5.47 -2.56
CA LYS A 261 11.61 4.17 -2.69
C LYS A 261 11.72 3.44 -1.36
N LEU A 262 11.84 4.15 -0.24
CA LEU A 262 11.78 3.59 1.09
C LEU A 262 10.39 3.01 1.39
N SER A 263 9.31 3.75 1.06
CA SER A 263 7.92 3.28 1.29
C SER A 263 7.55 2.10 0.40
N SER A 264 8.07 2.05 -0.83
CA SER A 264 7.95 0.90 -1.73
C SER A 264 8.96 -0.24 -1.46
N ASN A 265 9.79 -0.12 -0.40
CA ASN A 265 10.84 -1.09 -0.02
C ASN A 265 11.88 -1.36 -1.14
N GLN A 266 12.06 -0.41 -2.05
CA GLN A 266 13.11 -0.40 -3.07
C GLN A 266 14.42 0.21 -2.56
N CYS A 267 14.39 0.95 -1.46
CA CYS A 267 15.58 1.39 -0.75
C CYS A 267 15.43 1.07 0.73
N MET A 268 16.56 1.05 1.42
CA MET A 268 16.67 0.96 2.86
C MET A 268 17.56 2.10 3.34
N MET A 269 17.36 2.52 4.59
CA MET A 269 18.13 3.60 5.20
C MET A 269 19.02 3.01 6.30
N GLU A 270 20.30 3.36 6.30
CA GLU A 270 21.22 2.99 7.36
C GLU A 270 20.83 3.74 8.66
N PRO A 271 20.85 3.08 9.83
CA PRO A 271 20.53 3.74 11.08
C PRO A 271 21.61 4.75 11.46
N GLY A 272 21.19 5.97 11.75
CA GLY A 272 22.08 7.05 12.16
C GLY A 272 22.14 8.17 11.12
N GLU A 273 22.29 9.39 11.62
CA GLU A 273 22.50 10.59 10.82
C GLU A 273 24.01 10.83 10.74
N ALA A 274 24.57 10.81 9.52
CA ALA A 274 25.99 11.05 9.30
C ALA A 274 26.27 12.54 9.14
N CYS A 275 27.21 13.06 9.92
CA CYS A 275 27.68 14.43 9.77
C CYS A 275 28.66 14.57 8.60
N ILE A 276 28.43 15.57 7.76
CA ILE A 276 29.30 16.01 6.68
C ILE A 276 30.13 17.18 7.18
N ASP A 277 31.43 17.11 6.88
CA ASP A 277 32.45 18.07 7.28
C ASP A 277 32.44 18.32 8.80
N ALA A 278 32.40 17.26 9.58
CA ALA A 278 32.38 17.36 11.04
C ALA A 278 33.55 18.21 11.57
N ASN A 279 33.24 19.14 12.48
CA ASN A 279 34.21 20.02 13.15
C ASN A 279 35.09 20.86 12.22
N GLN A 280 34.71 21.08 10.96
CA GLN A 280 35.46 21.90 10.04
C GLN A 280 35.22 23.40 10.23
N SER A 281 36.22 24.20 9.86
CA SER A 281 36.11 25.66 9.75
C SER A 281 35.89 26.04 8.29
N LYS A 282 34.79 26.75 7.98
CA LYS A 282 34.51 27.29 6.64
C LYS A 282 34.53 28.80 6.66
N VAL A 283 35.04 29.40 5.58
CA VAL A 283 35.07 30.86 5.41
C VAL A 283 33.75 31.29 4.78
N ILE A 284 32.91 32.00 5.55
CA ILE A 284 31.64 32.58 5.08
C ILE A 284 31.79 34.10 5.13
N GLU A 285 31.58 34.76 3.99
CA GLU A 285 31.75 36.22 3.86
C GLU A 285 33.11 36.74 4.38
N GLY A 286 34.18 35.94 4.22
CA GLY A 286 35.55 36.29 4.64
C GLY A 286 35.94 35.89 6.07
N TYR A 287 35.03 35.31 6.86
CA TYR A 287 35.29 34.94 8.26
C TYR A 287 35.29 33.43 8.48
N PRO A 288 36.31 32.86 9.15
CA PRO A 288 36.35 31.45 9.48
C PRO A 288 35.37 31.13 10.60
N LEU A 289 34.31 30.39 10.29
CA LEU A 289 33.37 29.86 11.26
C LEU A 289 33.63 28.37 11.45
N LYS A 290 33.73 27.93 12.71
CA LYS A 290 33.78 26.50 13.04
C LYS A 290 32.40 26.04 13.50
N ARG A 291 31.96 24.88 13.00
CA ARG A 291 30.72 24.23 13.42
C ARG A 291 30.97 22.76 13.67
N ALA A 292 30.19 22.20 14.59
CA ALA A 292 30.24 20.77 14.86
C ALA A 292 29.89 19.95 13.61
N CYS A 293 28.98 20.47 12.78
CA CYS A 293 28.54 19.82 11.56
C CYS A 293 28.08 20.83 10.50
N TRP A 294 28.40 20.58 9.22
CA TRP A 294 27.95 21.44 8.10
C TRP A 294 26.86 20.80 7.24
N GLY A 295 26.61 19.51 7.40
CA GLY A 295 25.57 18.81 6.69
C GLY A 295 25.20 17.54 7.43
N ILE A 296 23.93 17.19 7.45
CA ILE A 296 23.47 15.92 8.02
C ILE A 296 22.88 15.13 6.87
N LYS A 297 23.39 13.92 6.61
CA LYS A 297 22.84 13.03 5.58
C LYS A 297 22.52 11.66 6.13
N ASN A 298 21.48 11.08 5.57
CA ASN A 298 21.11 9.69 5.78
C ASN A 298 21.60 8.90 4.57
N THR A 299 22.24 7.77 4.83
CA THR A 299 22.67 6.84 3.79
C THR A 299 21.52 5.92 3.43
N TYR A 300 21.27 5.78 2.13
CA TYR A 300 20.26 4.90 1.57
C TYR A 300 20.93 3.86 0.67
N HIS A 301 20.63 2.58 0.89
CA HIS A 301 20.99 1.52 -0.04
C HIS A 301 19.76 1.18 -0.88
N CYS A 302 19.84 1.43 -2.18
CA CYS A 302 18.74 1.25 -3.11
C CYS A 302 18.96 0.06 -4.02
N GLN A 303 17.90 -0.71 -4.28
CA GLN A 303 17.91 -1.81 -5.22
C GLN A 303 18.32 -1.30 -6.61
N GLY A 304 19.40 -1.87 -7.14
CA GLY A 304 19.86 -1.67 -8.51
C GLY A 304 19.55 -2.88 -9.38
N GLU A 305 20.39 -3.07 -10.38
CA GLU A 305 20.24 -4.11 -11.40
C GLU A 305 20.36 -5.52 -10.82
N LEU A 306 19.53 -6.45 -11.31
CA LEU A 306 19.60 -7.87 -10.97
C LEU A 306 20.38 -8.61 -12.06
N LYS A 307 21.57 -9.09 -11.72
CA LYS A 307 22.34 -10.00 -12.57
C LYS A 307 21.88 -11.42 -12.31
N SER A 308 21.27 -12.06 -13.31
CA SER A 308 20.69 -13.40 -13.18
C SER A 308 21.41 -14.39 -14.09
N GLY A 309 22.02 -15.42 -13.51
CA GLY A 309 22.50 -16.60 -14.24
C GLY A 309 21.38 -17.61 -14.55
N CYS A 310 20.15 -17.34 -14.11
CA CYS A 310 19.02 -18.27 -14.22
C CYS A 310 18.29 -18.21 -15.56
N LYS A 311 18.59 -17.20 -16.40
CA LYS A 311 17.90 -16.96 -17.67
C LYS A 311 17.90 -18.19 -18.59
N THR A 312 19.01 -18.94 -18.64
CA THR A 312 19.14 -20.15 -19.46
C THR A 312 18.20 -21.27 -18.99
N LEU A 313 18.05 -21.46 -17.68
CA LEU A 313 17.12 -22.46 -17.12
C LEU A 313 15.66 -22.07 -17.36
N MET A 314 15.35 -20.78 -17.25
CA MET A 314 14.02 -20.27 -17.59
C MET A 314 13.70 -20.48 -19.09
N SER A 315 14.64 -20.17 -19.99
CA SER A 315 14.44 -20.41 -21.42
C SER A 315 14.33 -21.89 -21.78
N ALA A 316 14.88 -22.78 -20.95
CA ALA A 316 14.77 -24.23 -21.12
C ALA A 316 13.45 -24.81 -20.58
N GLY A 317 12.50 -23.96 -20.16
CA GLY A 317 11.19 -24.39 -19.66
C GLY A 317 11.20 -24.94 -18.23
N CYS A 318 12.26 -24.69 -17.46
CA CYS A 318 12.30 -25.12 -16.06
C CYS A 318 11.44 -24.20 -15.16
N SER A 319 10.81 -24.78 -14.16
CA SER A 319 9.98 -24.09 -13.16
C SER A 319 10.75 -23.87 -11.87
N GLN A 320 10.73 -22.65 -11.32
CA GLN A 320 11.42 -22.37 -10.07
C GLN A 320 10.71 -23.04 -8.89
N THR A 321 11.44 -23.78 -8.07
CA THR A 321 10.90 -24.52 -6.92
C THR A 321 11.42 -24.02 -5.57
N ASN A 322 12.64 -23.45 -5.52
CA ASN A 322 13.21 -22.92 -4.29
C ASN A 322 14.05 -21.65 -4.53
N SER A 323 14.25 -20.88 -3.47
CA SER A 323 15.08 -19.67 -3.45
C SER A 323 15.73 -19.54 -2.08
N LEU A 324 17.03 -19.76 -2.02
CA LEU A 324 17.84 -19.64 -0.82
C LEU A 324 18.63 -18.33 -0.84
N CYS A 325 18.62 -17.60 0.27
CA CYS A 325 19.46 -16.41 0.42
C CYS A 325 20.89 -16.85 0.75
N MET A 326 21.85 -16.42 -0.06
CA MET A 326 23.26 -16.77 0.10
C MET A 326 24.05 -15.66 0.79
N HIS A 327 23.68 -14.40 0.53
CA HIS A 327 24.28 -13.24 1.16
C HIS A 327 23.19 -12.20 1.44
N ASP A 328 23.28 -11.57 2.60
CA ASP A 328 22.40 -10.48 3.02
C ASP A 328 23.20 -9.29 3.51
N THR A 329 22.72 -8.11 3.15
CA THR A 329 23.21 -6.83 3.65
C THR A 329 22.07 -6.20 4.45
N SER A 330 22.27 -6.10 5.77
CA SER A 330 21.33 -5.45 6.70
C SER A 330 19.90 -6.00 6.62
N GLY A 331 19.76 -7.34 6.56
CA GLY A 331 18.46 -8.01 6.55
C GLY A 331 17.75 -8.02 5.19
N PHE A 332 18.44 -7.59 4.13
CA PHE A 332 18.00 -7.74 2.75
C PHE A 332 18.97 -8.64 1.99
N CYS A 333 18.44 -9.68 1.38
CA CYS A 333 19.24 -10.55 0.54
C CYS A 333 19.72 -9.81 -0.70
N ASP A 334 20.99 -9.99 -1.05
CA ASP A 334 21.60 -9.42 -2.25
C ASP A 334 22.18 -10.49 -3.19
N ALA A 335 22.26 -11.74 -2.74
CA ALA A 335 22.57 -12.90 -3.57
C ALA A 335 21.66 -14.08 -3.23
N TRP A 336 21.07 -14.70 -4.27
CA TRP A 336 20.20 -15.86 -4.14
C TRP A 336 20.74 -17.06 -4.91
N GLN A 337 20.62 -18.24 -4.32
CA GLN A 337 20.67 -19.50 -5.04
C GLN A 337 19.23 -19.92 -5.34
N GLN A 338 18.89 -19.95 -6.63
CA GLN A 338 17.60 -20.43 -7.09
C GLN A 338 17.69 -21.91 -7.44
N THR A 339 16.65 -22.66 -7.11
CA THR A 339 16.48 -24.05 -7.53
C THR A 339 15.31 -24.13 -8.51
N PHE A 340 15.53 -24.83 -9.61
CA PHE A 340 14.57 -25.05 -10.68
C PHE A 340 14.35 -26.55 -10.85
N ALA A 341 13.10 -26.95 -11.06
CA ALA A 341 12.74 -28.25 -11.57
C ALA A 341 12.62 -28.19 -13.10
N CYS A 342 13.43 -28.99 -13.77
CA CYS A 342 13.42 -29.12 -15.23
C CYS A 342 12.83 -30.48 -15.60
N ALA A 343 11.92 -30.52 -16.57
CA ALA A 343 11.53 -31.78 -17.17
C ALA A 343 12.74 -32.41 -17.88
N LYS A 344 13.02 -33.69 -17.62
CA LYS A 344 13.99 -34.44 -18.45
C LYS A 344 13.43 -34.59 -19.88
N PRO A 345 14.29 -34.63 -20.92
CA PRO A 345 13.83 -34.87 -22.28
C PRO A 345 13.12 -36.23 -22.38
N CYS A 346 11.90 -36.23 -22.90
CA CYS A 346 11.06 -37.41 -22.98
C CYS A 346 11.09 -38.06 -24.37
N SER A 347 11.01 -39.39 -24.40
CA SER A 347 10.92 -40.20 -25.62
C SER A 347 9.65 -39.88 -26.42
N LYS A 348 9.70 -40.13 -27.74
CA LYS A 348 8.78 -39.69 -28.81
C LYS A 348 7.28 -39.56 -28.48
N THR A 349 6.66 -38.56 -29.09
CA THR A 349 5.22 -38.24 -29.15
C THR A 349 4.35 -39.47 -29.41
N ARG A 350 3.18 -39.55 -28.75
CA ARG A 350 2.18 -40.60 -28.99
C ARG A 350 0.88 -39.96 -29.47
N LEU A 351 0.39 -40.45 -30.60
CA LEU A 351 -0.90 -40.07 -31.15
C LEU A 351 -2.01 -40.82 -30.38
N ILE A 352 -2.93 -40.08 -29.75
CA ILE A 352 -4.13 -40.65 -29.12
C ILE A 352 -5.33 -40.36 -30.02
N CYS A 353 -6.01 -41.42 -30.43
CA CYS A 353 -7.23 -41.38 -31.24
C CYS A 353 -8.39 -41.94 -30.39
N PRO A 354 -9.17 -41.10 -29.70
CA PRO A 354 -10.40 -41.58 -29.09
C PRO A 354 -11.31 -42.14 -30.20
N GLY A 355 -11.78 -43.37 -30.05
CA GLY A 355 -12.70 -43.98 -31.01
C GLY A 355 -14.00 -43.16 -31.11
N LYS A 356 -14.60 -43.09 -32.30
CA LYS A 356 -15.91 -42.45 -32.48
C LYS A 356 -16.89 -43.00 -31.44
N PRO A 357 -17.60 -42.17 -30.67
CA PRO A 357 -18.74 -42.66 -29.90
C PRO A 357 -19.74 -43.27 -30.89
N HIS A 358 -20.13 -44.52 -30.65
CA HIS A 358 -21.14 -45.20 -31.46
C HIS A 358 -22.51 -44.59 -31.17
N CYS A 359 -22.89 -43.56 -31.91
CA CYS A 359 -24.30 -43.17 -32.05
C CYS A 359 -24.86 -43.87 -33.28
N ALA A 360 -25.26 -45.14 -33.12
CA ALA A 360 -26.11 -45.80 -34.10
C ALA A 360 -27.53 -45.23 -33.92
N ASP A 361 -28.08 -44.67 -34.99
CA ASP A 361 -29.48 -44.23 -35.13
C ASP A 361 -29.89 -42.92 -34.44
N GLY A 362 -28.95 -42.04 -34.12
CA GLY A 362 -29.27 -40.68 -33.64
C GLY A 362 -29.73 -40.61 -32.18
N ALA A 363 -29.67 -41.72 -31.45
CA ALA A 363 -29.70 -41.72 -29.99
C ALA A 363 -28.26 -41.86 -29.49
N CYS A 364 -27.52 -40.76 -29.44
CA CYS A 364 -26.35 -40.72 -28.58
C CYS A 364 -26.85 -40.94 -27.16
N ASP A 365 -26.16 -41.82 -26.41
CA ASP A 365 -26.49 -42.12 -25.03
C ASP A 365 -26.74 -40.79 -24.31
N ASN A 366 -27.92 -40.64 -23.70
CA ASN A 366 -28.23 -39.44 -22.94
C ASN A 366 -27.28 -39.46 -21.76
N THR A 367 -26.11 -38.84 -21.91
CA THR A 367 -25.38 -38.32 -20.76
C THR A 367 -26.40 -37.45 -20.07
N VAL A 368 -27.01 -37.98 -19.02
CA VAL A 368 -27.73 -37.17 -18.07
C VAL A 368 -26.74 -36.08 -17.75
N LEU A 369 -27.05 -34.84 -18.13
CA LEU A 369 -26.37 -33.69 -17.57
C LEU A 369 -26.61 -33.81 -16.07
N GLU A 370 -25.68 -34.47 -15.38
CA GLU A 370 -25.57 -34.25 -13.96
C GLU A 370 -25.29 -32.76 -13.86
N GLN A 371 -26.27 -32.02 -13.34
CA GLN A 371 -26.01 -30.69 -12.81
C GLN A 371 -24.98 -30.90 -11.69
N SER A 372 -23.70 -30.89 -12.05
CA SER A 372 -22.62 -30.83 -11.08
C SER A 372 -22.67 -29.42 -10.51
N ASN A 373 -22.98 -29.37 -9.22
CA ASN A 373 -22.97 -28.15 -8.43
C ASN A 373 -21.55 -27.61 -8.27
N ASP A 374 -20.52 -28.40 -8.61
CA ASP A 374 -19.11 -28.09 -8.37
C ASP A 374 -18.62 -26.91 -9.23
N ILE A 375 -19.15 -26.78 -10.46
CA ILE A 375 -18.86 -25.62 -11.32
C ILE A 375 -19.56 -24.38 -10.78
N GLN A 376 -20.79 -24.51 -10.25
CA GLN A 376 -21.50 -23.41 -9.59
C GLN A 376 -20.81 -23.00 -8.28
N GLU A 377 -20.29 -23.95 -7.51
CA GLU A 377 -19.55 -23.73 -6.27
C GLU A 377 -18.18 -23.11 -6.53
N GLY A 378 -17.47 -23.56 -7.57
CA GLY A 378 -16.19 -22.99 -7.99
C GLY A 378 -16.34 -21.56 -8.55
N LEU A 379 -17.32 -21.32 -9.41
CA LEU A 379 -17.61 -19.99 -9.97
C LEU A 379 -18.14 -19.03 -8.89
N SER A 380 -19.03 -19.50 -8.01
CA SER A 380 -19.52 -18.69 -6.89
C SER A 380 -18.40 -18.36 -5.91
N SER A 381 -17.53 -19.31 -5.57
CA SER A 381 -16.37 -19.08 -4.72
C SER A 381 -15.40 -18.06 -5.32
N LEU A 382 -15.02 -18.23 -6.59
CA LEU A 382 -14.12 -17.31 -7.30
C LEU A 382 -14.72 -15.90 -7.39
N ALA A 383 -16.02 -15.81 -7.63
CA ALA A 383 -16.67 -14.54 -7.86
C ALA A 383 -17.09 -13.85 -6.52
N VAL A 384 -17.29 -14.61 -5.43
CA VAL A 384 -17.30 -14.12 -4.04
C VAL A 384 -15.94 -13.54 -3.67
N LEU A 385 -14.83 -14.20 -4.03
CA LEU A 385 -13.48 -13.67 -3.84
C LEU A 385 -13.24 -12.36 -4.62
N ALA A 386 -13.67 -12.30 -5.89
CA ALA A 386 -13.54 -11.09 -6.70
C ALA A 386 -14.39 -9.92 -6.17
N ALA A 387 -15.63 -10.19 -5.74
CA ALA A 387 -16.53 -9.17 -5.23
C ALA A 387 -16.17 -8.70 -3.81
N SER A 388 -15.59 -9.56 -2.97
CA SER A 388 -15.04 -9.16 -1.67
C SER A 388 -13.79 -8.29 -1.81
N ALA A 389 -12.93 -8.57 -2.79
CA ALA A 389 -11.77 -7.73 -3.11
C ALA A 389 -12.18 -6.29 -3.52
N GLY A 390 -13.26 -6.13 -4.29
CA GLY A 390 -13.80 -4.82 -4.66
C GLY A 390 -14.45 -4.04 -3.51
N GLY A 391 -15.23 -4.71 -2.65
CA GLY A 391 -15.95 -4.06 -1.54
C GLY A 391 -15.09 -3.68 -0.33
N ILE A 392 -13.98 -4.39 -0.10
CA ILE A 392 -13.06 -4.11 1.02
C ILE A 392 -12.19 -2.87 0.72
N ALA A 393 -11.90 -2.58 -0.56
CA ALA A 393 -11.16 -1.39 -0.96
C ALA A 393 -11.93 -0.08 -0.69
N GLU A 394 -13.26 -0.08 -0.88
CA GLU A 394 -14.09 1.12 -0.67
C GLU A 394 -14.51 1.35 0.79
N THR A 395 -14.62 0.30 1.61
CA THR A 395 -15.02 0.39 3.04
C THR A 395 -13.86 0.55 4.01
N ALA A 396 -12.62 0.48 3.53
CA ALA A 396 -11.42 0.70 4.35
C ALA A 396 -11.34 2.10 4.98
N ALA A 397 -12.09 3.08 4.46
CA ALA A 397 -12.11 4.47 4.95
C ALA A 397 -12.98 4.69 6.21
N THR A 398 -13.87 3.76 6.60
CA THR A 398 -14.89 3.99 7.66
C THR A 398 -14.71 3.12 8.92
N GLY A 399 -13.54 2.49 9.09
CA GLY A 399 -13.17 1.85 10.36
C GLY A 399 -13.78 0.48 10.66
N LYS A 400 -14.61 -0.10 9.76
CA LYS A 400 -15.06 -1.51 9.83
C LYS A 400 -14.99 -2.14 8.44
N PRO A 401 -14.13 -3.15 8.20
CA PRO A 401 -14.02 -3.77 6.88
C PRO A 401 -15.25 -4.64 6.65
N ASN A 402 -16.19 -4.12 5.88
CA ASN A 402 -17.44 -4.80 5.59
C ASN A 402 -17.42 -5.19 4.11
N ALA A 403 -17.52 -6.49 3.82
CA ALA A 403 -17.58 -6.99 2.45
C ALA A 403 -18.96 -6.72 1.84
N PHE A 404 -19.04 -6.59 0.52
CA PHE A 404 -20.30 -6.48 -0.22
C PHE A 404 -21.18 -5.28 0.19
N ALA A 405 -20.59 -4.16 0.63
CA ALA A 405 -21.35 -2.96 0.96
C ALA A 405 -22.09 -2.38 -0.26
N GLY A 406 -23.32 -1.93 -0.04
CA GLY A 406 -24.15 -1.28 -1.05
C GLY A 406 -24.38 0.20 -0.74
N LYS A 407 -24.91 0.92 -1.71
CA LYS A 407 -25.32 2.33 -1.58
C LYS A 407 -26.84 2.43 -1.55
N SER A 408 -27.37 3.34 -0.74
CA SER A 408 -28.79 3.67 -0.80
C SER A 408 -29.04 4.64 -1.95
N LEU A 409 -29.86 4.24 -2.91
CA LEU A 409 -30.31 5.09 -4.02
C LEU A 409 -31.82 5.27 -3.93
N THR A 410 -32.31 6.44 -4.32
CA THR A 410 -33.74 6.78 -4.28
C THR A 410 -34.24 7.17 -5.65
N CYS A 411 -35.52 6.90 -5.89
CA CYS A 411 -36.21 7.24 -7.13
C CYS A 411 -37.52 7.98 -6.85
N LYS A 412 -37.67 9.17 -7.42
CA LYS A 412 -38.84 10.03 -7.22
C LYS A 412 -39.85 9.88 -8.36
N LYS A 413 -41.09 9.51 -8.02
CA LYS A 413 -42.22 9.45 -8.96
C LYS A 413 -43.17 10.63 -8.73
N THR A 414 -43.21 11.55 -9.69
CA THR A 414 -44.15 12.68 -9.73
C THR A 414 -45.43 12.30 -10.50
N ILE A 415 -46.57 12.86 -10.10
CA ILE A 415 -47.89 12.53 -10.68
C ILE A 415 -48.15 13.26 -12.02
N ALA A 416 -47.30 14.21 -12.43
CA ALA A 416 -47.50 15.01 -13.63
C ALA A 416 -46.41 14.81 -14.70
N GLY A 417 -46.76 14.16 -15.80
CA GLY A 417 -46.31 14.44 -17.19
C GLY A 417 -44.84 14.44 -17.60
N VAL A 418 -43.86 14.26 -16.70
CA VAL A 418 -42.43 14.37 -17.01
C VAL A 418 -41.76 12.99 -16.88
N ARG A 419 -40.94 12.58 -17.86
CA ARG A 419 -40.31 11.25 -18.06
C ARG A 419 -40.02 10.50 -16.76
N ASP A 420 -40.75 9.40 -16.52
CA ASP A 420 -40.67 8.56 -15.31
C ASP A 420 -39.44 7.63 -15.36
N CYS A 421 -38.27 8.14 -14.96
CA CYS A 421 -37.04 7.35 -14.79
C CYS A 421 -37.10 6.34 -13.61
N CYS A 422 -38.26 6.19 -12.95
CA CYS A 422 -38.47 5.22 -11.86
C CYS A 422 -39.25 3.97 -12.28
N ARG A 423 -39.68 3.89 -13.55
CA ARG A 423 -40.45 2.76 -14.07
C ARG A 423 -39.55 1.58 -14.46
N ASP A 424 -40.05 0.36 -14.27
CA ASP A 424 -39.45 -0.88 -14.79
C ASP A 424 -39.72 -1.07 -16.28
N SER A 425 -39.27 -0.15 -17.12
CA SER A 425 -39.49 -0.21 -18.58
C SER A 425 -38.34 -0.83 -19.38
N GLY A 426 -37.42 -1.55 -18.72
CA GLY A 426 -36.29 -2.23 -19.37
C GLY A 426 -35.08 -1.32 -19.65
N TRP A 427 -34.01 -1.89 -20.22
CA TRP A 427 -32.80 -1.17 -20.61
C TRP A 427 -32.84 -0.73 -22.08
N GLY A 428 -32.59 0.55 -22.40
CA GLY A 428 -32.62 1.06 -23.79
C GLY A 428 -32.22 2.54 -23.94
N ASP A 429 -32.25 3.06 -25.18
CA ASP A 429 -31.79 4.42 -25.54
C ASP A 429 -32.44 5.57 -24.76
N TRP A 430 -33.60 5.34 -24.15
CA TRP A 430 -34.27 6.35 -23.33
C TRP A 430 -33.56 6.59 -21.99
N VAL A 431 -32.76 5.61 -21.50
CA VAL A 431 -32.06 5.63 -20.20
C VAL A 431 -30.94 6.68 -20.17
N VAL A 432 -30.28 6.98 -21.30
CA VAL A 432 -29.19 7.98 -21.36
C VAL A 432 -29.65 9.39 -20.98
N HIS A 433 -30.95 9.64 -21.02
CA HIS A 433 -31.56 10.92 -20.68
C HIS A 433 -31.97 11.00 -19.19
N CYS A 434 -31.78 9.93 -18.42
CA CYS A 434 -31.95 9.95 -16.96
C CYS A 434 -30.64 10.41 -16.29
N PRO A 435 -30.70 11.03 -15.10
CA PRO A 435 -29.49 11.39 -14.35
C PRO A 435 -28.67 10.15 -13.96
N ALA A 436 -27.35 10.31 -13.83
CA ALA A 436 -26.40 9.20 -13.66
C ALA A 436 -26.74 8.24 -12.50
N SER A 437 -27.21 8.76 -11.36
CA SER A 437 -27.64 7.93 -10.22
C SER A 437 -28.88 7.07 -10.53
N MET A 438 -29.77 7.55 -11.40
CA MET A 438 -30.92 6.77 -11.86
C MET A 438 -30.52 5.77 -12.94
N GLN A 439 -29.57 6.11 -13.81
CA GLN A 439 -29.01 5.15 -14.77
C GLN A 439 -28.38 3.96 -14.04
N GLU A 440 -27.63 4.23 -12.96
CA GLU A 440 -27.05 3.19 -12.10
C GLU A 440 -28.14 2.34 -11.44
N LEU A 441 -29.19 2.96 -10.89
CA LEU A 441 -30.31 2.23 -10.28
C LEU A 441 -31.06 1.37 -11.31
N ILE A 442 -31.39 1.89 -12.49
CA ILE A 442 -32.05 1.16 -13.58
C ILE A 442 -31.18 -0.03 -14.02
N LYS A 443 -29.88 0.20 -14.20
CA LYS A 443 -28.90 -0.85 -14.53
C LYS A 443 -28.87 -1.93 -13.46
N ALA A 444 -28.76 -1.53 -12.19
CA ALA A 444 -28.67 -2.45 -11.07
C ALA A 444 -29.95 -3.29 -10.90
N ARG A 445 -31.12 -2.73 -11.20
CA ARG A 445 -32.38 -3.49 -11.20
C ARG A 445 -32.41 -4.54 -12.32
N HIS A 446 -31.98 -4.17 -13.52
CA HIS A 446 -31.87 -5.10 -14.65
C HIS A 446 -30.87 -6.24 -14.38
N GLU A 447 -29.74 -5.92 -13.74
CA GLU A 447 -28.70 -6.89 -13.38
C GLU A 447 -28.99 -7.62 -12.06
N ASN A 448 -30.19 -7.52 -11.49
CA ASN A 448 -30.59 -8.14 -10.22
C ASN A 448 -29.70 -7.79 -9.00
N ARG A 449 -29.07 -6.62 -9.03
CA ARG A 449 -28.16 -6.09 -7.99
C ARG A 449 -28.79 -5.07 -7.04
N ALA A 450 -30.11 -4.87 -7.12
CA ALA A 450 -30.84 -3.90 -6.32
C ALA A 450 -31.92 -4.56 -5.44
N ILE A 451 -31.97 -4.20 -4.16
CA ILE A 451 -33.01 -4.61 -3.20
C ILE A 451 -33.92 -3.42 -2.90
N TYR A 452 -35.23 -3.58 -3.09
CA TYR A 452 -36.22 -2.54 -2.81
C TYR A 452 -36.59 -2.51 -1.32
N LEU A 453 -36.54 -1.33 -0.70
CA LEU A 453 -36.81 -1.12 0.72
C LEU A 453 -38.17 -0.48 1.00
N GLY A 454 -38.96 -0.23 -0.04
CA GLY A 454 -40.26 0.44 0.05
C GLY A 454 -40.21 1.89 -0.43
N HIS A 455 -41.26 2.63 -0.09
CA HIS A 455 -41.40 4.04 -0.47
C HIS A 455 -41.97 4.87 0.68
N TYR A 456 -41.71 6.17 0.66
CA TYR A 456 -42.38 7.14 1.52
C TYR A 456 -42.88 8.32 0.68
N LYS A 457 -43.83 9.07 1.23
CA LYS A 457 -44.30 10.33 0.61
C LYS A 457 -43.53 11.49 1.18
N ASP A 458 -43.10 12.38 0.31
CA ASP A 458 -42.54 13.68 0.65
C ASP A 458 -43.34 14.75 -0.12
N GLY A 459 -44.27 15.41 0.57
CA GLY A 459 -45.30 16.23 -0.09
C GLY A 459 -46.18 15.41 -1.05
N LEU A 460 -46.22 15.82 -2.33
CA LEU A 460 -46.94 15.15 -3.42
C LEU A 460 -46.09 14.10 -4.16
N GLU A 461 -44.81 13.94 -3.81
CA GLU A 461 -43.88 13.03 -4.45
C GLU A 461 -43.85 11.67 -3.74
N LYS A 462 -43.85 10.57 -4.50
CA LYS A 462 -43.56 9.23 -3.96
C LYS A 462 -42.07 8.93 -4.17
N ILE A 463 -41.34 8.73 -3.08
CA ILE A 463 -39.90 8.41 -3.11
C ILE A 463 -39.71 6.93 -2.80
N HIS A 464 -39.23 6.19 -3.80
CA HIS A 464 -38.87 4.78 -3.72
C HIS A 464 -37.40 4.64 -3.32
N VAL A 465 -37.07 3.69 -2.44
CA VAL A 465 -35.72 3.53 -1.91
C VAL A 465 -35.19 2.13 -2.14
N TYR A 466 -33.92 2.02 -2.53
CA TYR A 466 -33.26 0.78 -2.87
C TYR A 466 -31.86 0.72 -2.24
N CYS A 467 -31.41 -0.48 -1.88
CA CYS A 467 -29.99 -0.78 -1.73
C CYS A 467 -29.44 -1.32 -3.05
N VAL A 468 -28.40 -0.67 -3.57
CA VAL A 468 -27.72 -1.06 -4.82
C VAL A 468 -26.33 -1.58 -4.48
N PHE A 469 -26.02 -2.80 -4.94
CA PHE A 469 -24.79 -3.52 -4.62
C PHE A 469 -23.84 -3.58 -5.83
N PRO A 470 -22.52 -3.65 -5.61
CA PRO A 470 -21.52 -3.53 -6.68
C PRO A 470 -21.53 -4.70 -7.68
N SER A 471 -22.05 -5.87 -7.30
CA SER A 471 -22.16 -7.05 -8.16
C SER A 471 -23.41 -7.87 -7.84
N LEU A 472 -23.80 -8.77 -8.75
CA LEU A 472 -24.92 -9.70 -8.55
C LEU A 472 -24.65 -10.62 -7.35
N ILE A 473 -23.40 -11.03 -7.18
CA ILE A 473 -22.98 -11.82 -6.03
C ILE A 473 -23.11 -11.04 -4.74
N ALA A 474 -22.66 -9.78 -4.71
CA ALA A 474 -22.83 -8.93 -3.54
C ALA A 474 -24.32 -8.82 -3.16
N ALA A 475 -25.21 -8.69 -4.15
CA ALA A 475 -26.65 -8.67 -3.91
C ALA A 475 -27.21 -10.03 -3.43
N ILE A 476 -26.73 -11.17 -3.95
CA ILE A 476 -27.13 -12.51 -3.50
C ILE A 476 -26.68 -12.75 -2.07
N VAL A 477 -25.42 -12.49 -1.74
CA VAL A 477 -24.87 -12.69 -0.39
C VAL A 477 -25.58 -11.77 0.62
N GLN A 478 -25.91 -10.54 0.23
CA GLN A 478 -26.69 -9.64 1.07
C GLN A 478 -28.14 -10.15 1.24
N ARG A 479 -28.85 -10.46 0.15
CA ARG A 479 -30.27 -10.88 0.23
C ARG A 479 -30.44 -12.21 0.96
N GLU A 480 -29.72 -13.24 0.51
CA GLU A 480 -29.87 -14.61 0.99
C GLU A 480 -29.01 -14.87 2.23
N GLY A 481 -27.80 -14.33 2.31
CA GLY A 481 -26.90 -14.49 3.47
C GLY A 481 -27.32 -13.60 4.63
N ARG A 482 -27.20 -12.27 4.46
CA ARG A 482 -27.55 -11.31 5.53
C ARG A 482 -29.05 -11.32 5.85
N GLY A 483 -29.91 -11.13 4.86
CA GLY A 483 -31.36 -11.07 5.07
C GLY A 483 -32.00 -12.43 5.34
N GLY A 484 -31.54 -13.47 4.62
CA GLY A 484 -32.10 -14.82 4.68
C GLY A 484 -31.56 -15.66 5.84
N GLN A 485 -30.25 -15.90 5.91
CA GLN A 485 -29.65 -16.77 6.92
C GLN A 485 -29.45 -16.05 8.27
N LEU A 486 -28.84 -14.86 8.26
CA LEU A 486 -28.55 -14.10 9.49
C LEU A 486 -29.75 -13.31 10.02
N LYS A 487 -30.83 -13.20 9.23
CA LYS A 487 -32.06 -12.46 9.57
C LYS A 487 -31.81 -10.97 9.91
N LEU A 488 -30.77 -10.38 9.32
CA LEU A 488 -30.42 -8.98 9.52
C LEU A 488 -31.17 -8.10 8.51
N SER A 489 -32.01 -7.19 9.02
CA SER A 489 -32.83 -6.29 8.20
C SER A 489 -31.99 -5.26 7.43
N PHE A 490 -32.50 -4.84 6.27
CA PHE A 490 -31.97 -3.72 5.46
C PHE A 490 -32.56 -2.36 5.85
N GLY A 491 -33.27 -2.29 6.99
CA GLY A 491 -33.94 -1.08 7.45
C GLY A 491 -35.24 -0.81 6.68
N THR A 492 -35.67 0.45 6.67
CA THR A 492 -36.90 0.89 6.00
C THR A 492 -36.59 1.92 4.92
N ALA A 493 -37.57 2.27 4.09
CA ALA A 493 -37.40 3.36 3.10
C ALA A 493 -36.95 4.70 3.73
N LYS A 494 -37.29 4.99 4.99
CA LYS A 494 -36.84 6.21 5.68
C LYS A 494 -35.46 6.07 6.35
N THR A 495 -35.07 4.84 6.69
CA THR A 495 -33.83 4.51 7.40
C THR A 495 -33.17 3.30 6.75
N PRO A 496 -32.64 3.44 5.52
CA PRO A 496 -32.06 2.32 4.78
C PRO A 496 -30.70 1.92 5.37
N ASP A 497 -30.49 0.61 5.54
CA ASP A 497 -29.22 0.03 5.99
C ASP A 497 -28.60 -0.87 4.92
N CYS A 498 -27.89 -0.23 3.98
CA CYS A 498 -27.17 -0.90 2.89
C CYS A 498 -25.72 -1.29 3.25
N ARG A 499 -25.37 -1.34 4.55
CA ARG A 499 -24.00 -1.66 4.96
C ARG A 499 -23.54 -3.03 4.46
N GLY A 500 -22.23 -3.19 4.33
CA GLY A 500 -21.63 -4.49 4.06
C GLY A 500 -21.72 -5.45 5.26
N ILE A 501 -21.32 -6.68 5.01
CA ILE A 501 -21.30 -7.80 5.95
C ILE A 501 -19.97 -7.80 6.69
N SER A 502 -19.99 -7.88 8.03
CA SER A 502 -18.77 -7.94 8.84
C SER A 502 -18.06 -9.30 8.67
N PRO A 503 -16.79 -9.44 9.05
CA PRO A 503 -16.08 -10.72 8.98
C PRO A 503 -16.79 -11.84 9.78
N GLU A 504 -17.35 -11.51 10.94
CA GLU A 504 -18.06 -12.44 11.81
C GLU A 504 -19.40 -12.87 11.19
N GLU A 505 -20.14 -11.90 10.63
CA GLU A 505 -21.38 -12.17 9.91
C GLU A 505 -21.10 -13.01 8.65
N LEU A 506 -20.00 -12.73 7.95
CA LEU A 506 -19.63 -13.45 6.74
C LEU A 506 -19.24 -14.90 7.03
N ALA A 507 -18.52 -15.14 8.12
CA ALA A 507 -18.17 -16.49 8.58
C ALA A 507 -19.40 -17.31 9.01
N ALA A 508 -20.49 -16.64 9.41
CA ALA A 508 -21.75 -17.28 9.78
C ALA A 508 -22.65 -17.59 8.57
N ILE A 509 -22.32 -17.11 7.36
CA ILE A 509 -23.08 -17.40 6.14
C ILE A 509 -22.56 -18.69 5.51
N ARG A 510 -23.48 -19.63 5.28
CA ARG A 510 -23.24 -20.85 4.50
C ARG A 510 -23.40 -20.54 3.02
N PHE A 511 -22.27 -20.43 2.31
CA PHE A 511 -22.24 -20.06 0.89
C PHE A 511 -22.79 -21.16 -0.02
N ASP A 512 -22.62 -22.42 0.36
CA ASP A 512 -23.19 -23.61 -0.28
C ASP A 512 -24.72 -23.61 -0.29
N ALA A 513 -25.35 -22.92 0.67
CA ALA A 513 -26.80 -22.78 0.78
C ALA A 513 -27.37 -21.52 0.11
N LEU A 514 -26.54 -20.72 -0.57
CA LEU A 514 -27.00 -19.53 -1.30
C LEU A 514 -27.46 -19.90 -2.71
N ASN A 515 -28.56 -19.31 -3.16
CA ASN A 515 -29.04 -19.52 -4.52
C ASN A 515 -28.29 -18.62 -5.53
N PHE A 516 -27.34 -19.22 -6.25
CA PHE A 516 -26.57 -18.56 -7.32
C PHE A 516 -27.12 -18.81 -8.73
N SER A 517 -28.30 -19.40 -8.90
CA SER A 517 -28.91 -19.58 -10.24
C SER A 517 -28.97 -18.29 -11.06
N PRO A 518 -29.32 -17.11 -10.51
CA PRO A 518 -29.33 -15.87 -11.28
C PRO A 518 -27.96 -15.48 -11.87
N LEU A 519 -26.87 -15.84 -11.17
CA LEU A 519 -25.51 -15.63 -11.67
C LEU A 519 -25.18 -16.60 -12.80
N THR A 520 -25.64 -17.85 -12.69
CA THR A 520 -25.44 -18.87 -13.72
C THR A 520 -26.17 -18.46 -15.01
N ASP A 521 -27.40 -17.98 -14.92
CA ASP A 521 -28.19 -17.50 -16.06
C ASP A 521 -27.52 -16.29 -16.74
N GLU A 522 -26.94 -15.38 -15.96
CA GLU A 522 -26.18 -14.23 -16.48
C GLU A 522 -24.92 -14.69 -17.24
N ILE A 523 -24.18 -15.66 -16.70
CA ILE A 523 -22.98 -16.18 -17.35
C ILE A 523 -23.35 -16.93 -18.63
N GLN A 524 -24.38 -17.78 -18.59
CA GLN A 524 -24.88 -18.53 -19.75
C GLN A 524 -25.38 -17.61 -20.86
N SER A 525 -26.14 -16.55 -20.54
CA SER A 525 -26.63 -15.60 -21.55
C SER A 525 -25.53 -14.77 -22.23
N ARG A 526 -24.36 -14.61 -21.59
CA ARG A 526 -23.18 -13.95 -22.17
C ARG A 526 -22.28 -14.91 -22.94
N MET A 527 -22.35 -16.21 -22.66
CA MET A 527 -21.67 -17.26 -23.41
C MET A 527 -22.47 -17.60 -24.68
N ARG A 528 -22.30 -16.82 -25.75
CA ARG A 528 -22.79 -17.21 -27.09
C ARG A 528 -21.85 -18.25 -27.68
N LEU A 529 -22.30 -19.51 -27.73
CA LEU A 529 -21.70 -20.53 -28.60
C LEU A 529 -21.96 -20.14 -30.07
N PRO A 530 -21.00 -20.36 -31.01
CA PRO A 530 -21.19 -20.01 -32.42
C PRO A 530 -22.38 -20.74 -33.05
N ASP A 531 -23.16 -20.02 -33.88
CA ASP A 531 -24.31 -20.54 -34.61
C ASP A 531 -23.93 -21.69 -35.57
N GLU A 532 -24.64 -22.82 -35.50
CA GLU A 532 -24.32 -24.07 -36.23
C GLU A 532 -24.26 -23.91 -37.75
N SER A 533 -24.93 -22.91 -38.31
CA SER A 533 -24.99 -22.70 -39.76
C SER A 533 -23.65 -22.26 -40.36
N ILE A 534 -22.87 -21.45 -39.64
CA ILE A 534 -21.55 -20.96 -40.07
C ILE A 534 -20.52 -22.10 -40.09
N SER A 535 -20.71 -23.12 -39.25
CA SER A 535 -19.88 -24.32 -39.16
C SER A 535 -19.99 -25.18 -40.43
N SER A 536 -21.17 -25.24 -41.04
CA SER A 536 -21.44 -26.12 -42.19
C SER A 536 -20.79 -25.65 -43.51
N GLU A 537 -20.74 -24.33 -43.76
CA GLU A 537 -20.09 -23.76 -44.95
C GLU A 537 -18.56 -23.75 -44.82
N ARG A 538 -18.04 -23.51 -43.61
CA ARG A 538 -16.60 -23.64 -43.31
C ARG A 538 -16.15 -25.09 -43.39
N LEU A 539 -17.02 -26.05 -43.04
CA LEU A 539 -16.76 -27.48 -43.18
C LEU A 539 -16.72 -27.91 -44.66
N LYS A 540 -17.66 -27.45 -45.50
CA LYS A 540 -17.64 -27.75 -46.95
C LYS A 540 -16.42 -27.15 -47.65
N SER A 541 -16.11 -25.89 -47.37
CA SER A 541 -14.98 -25.21 -47.99
C SER A 541 -13.62 -25.78 -47.53
N ALA A 542 -13.51 -26.22 -46.28
CA ALA A 542 -12.32 -26.92 -45.78
C ALA A 542 -12.17 -28.33 -46.39
N ILE A 543 -13.27 -29.06 -46.59
CA ILE A 543 -13.25 -30.37 -47.26
C ILE A 543 -12.83 -30.22 -48.73
N GLU A 544 -13.37 -29.24 -49.45
CA GLU A 544 -13.01 -28.99 -50.87
C GLU A 544 -11.55 -28.55 -51.05
N ALA A 545 -10.99 -27.76 -50.12
CA ALA A 545 -9.57 -27.41 -50.13
C ALA A 545 -8.67 -28.64 -49.94
N GLN A 546 -9.07 -29.55 -49.05
CA GLN A 546 -8.33 -30.77 -48.74
C GLN A 546 -8.39 -31.82 -49.89
N TYR A 547 -9.46 -31.83 -50.69
CA TYR A 547 -9.55 -32.67 -51.89
C TYR A 547 -8.70 -32.15 -53.06
N ARG A 548 -8.41 -30.85 -53.14
CA ARG A 548 -7.53 -30.27 -54.17
C ARG A 548 -6.04 -30.50 -53.88
N GLU A 549 -5.63 -30.52 -52.61
CA GLU A 549 -4.25 -30.85 -52.24
C GLU A 549 -3.91 -32.33 -52.50
N LYS A 550 -4.90 -33.24 -52.48
CA LYS A 550 -4.69 -34.67 -52.76
C LYS A 550 -4.70 -35.08 -54.23
N SER A 551 -4.99 -34.16 -55.16
CA SER A 551 -5.02 -34.48 -56.60
C SER A 551 -3.73 -34.11 -57.36
N HIS A 552 -2.67 -33.73 -56.65
CA HIS A 552 -1.37 -33.37 -57.23
C HIS A 552 -0.18 -34.22 -56.76
N ASP A 553 -0.43 -35.33 -56.05
CA ASP A 553 0.56 -36.39 -55.81
C ASP A 553 0.24 -37.65 -56.61
#